data_AF-A0A163JCX3-F1
#
_entry.id   AF-A0A163JCX3-F1
#
_cell.length_a   1.000
_cell.length_b   1.000
_cell.length_c   1.000
_cell.angle_alpha   90.00
_cell.angle_beta   90.00
_cell.angle_gamma   90.00
#
_symmetry.space_group_name_H-M   'P 1'
#
loop_
_entity.id
_entity.type
_entity.pdbx_description
1 polymer ?
#
loop_
_entity_poly.entity_id
_entity_poly.type
_entity_poly.pdbx_seq_one_letter_code
_entity_poly.pdbx_strand_id
1 'polypeptide(L)'
;MEVSVRSKELSSTKTRIEDYSQINKTDLDLAKRIRGEVHRFQRKLPDLQQIDPNTFERILLAYLNTHRDTEYSSAMVAQCAPFIFCLESECDAYYCFERMMQVLDEAYPIKTRVAHFMTLFRSVIPDLSSYFEDEEVDLNEWATSWLHYLLAKEMQFHDLLRLWDTYFALPNPLEFHPYVCLSILRNTKENLEDLEQSEIRTVLLRLPCLNMRRVITEAVTIRHEAWEHQMADDNLDLSSHSSFL
;
A
#
# COMPACT_ATOMS: atom_id res chain seq x y z
N MET A 1 -6.89 -25.01 -29.94
CA MET A 1 -6.05 -23.99 -29.28
C MET A 1 -6.37 -23.91 -27.79
N GLU A 2 -7.64 -23.78 -27.38
CA GLU A 2 -8.09 -23.79 -25.97
C GLU A 2 -7.64 -25.00 -25.13
N VAL A 3 -7.71 -26.22 -25.67
CA VAL A 3 -7.31 -27.45 -24.93
C VAL A 3 -5.82 -27.45 -24.58
N SER A 4 -4.97 -26.84 -25.42
CA SER A 4 -3.52 -26.75 -25.16
C SER A 4 -3.18 -25.66 -24.14
N VAL A 5 -3.95 -24.56 -24.11
CA VAL A 5 -3.79 -23.49 -23.12
C VAL A 5 -4.20 -23.99 -21.74
N ARG A 6 -5.36 -24.65 -21.64
CA ARG A 6 -5.88 -25.23 -20.40
C ARG A 6 -4.95 -26.29 -19.80
N SER A 7 -4.33 -27.14 -20.63
CA SER A 7 -3.35 -28.13 -20.15
C SER A 7 -2.04 -27.51 -19.68
N LYS A 8 -1.61 -26.38 -20.27
CA LYS A 8 -0.43 -25.64 -19.81
C LYS A 8 -0.69 -24.91 -18.50
N GLU A 9 -1.86 -24.29 -18.35
CA GLU A 9 -2.29 -23.65 -17.10
C GLU A 9 -2.44 -24.67 -15.96
N LEU A 10 -3.05 -25.83 -16.21
CA LEU A 10 -3.14 -26.90 -15.22
C LEU A 10 -1.77 -27.43 -14.79
N SER A 11 -0.81 -27.50 -15.73
CA SER A 11 0.57 -27.89 -15.42
C SER A 11 1.28 -26.85 -14.57
N SER A 12 1.12 -25.55 -14.88
CA SER A 12 1.77 -24.48 -14.11
C SER A 12 1.18 -24.31 -12.71
N THR A 13 -0.14 -24.49 -12.56
CA THR A 13 -0.79 -24.48 -11.23
C THR A 13 -0.29 -25.62 -10.35
N LYS A 14 -0.17 -26.84 -10.87
CA LYS A 14 0.38 -27.97 -10.10
C LYS A 14 1.81 -27.73 -9.65
N THR A 15 2.66 -27.23 -10.55
CA THR A 15 4.05 -26.89 -10.21
C THR A 15 4.11 -25.85 -9.10
N ARG A 16 3.30 -24.77 -9.16
CA ARG A 16 3.26 -23.75 -8.11
C ARG A 16 2.83 -24.30 -6.74
N ILE A 17 1.85 -25.20 -6.71
CA ILE A 17 1.41 -25.85 -5.47
C ILE A 17 2.53 -26.73 -4.90
N GLU A 18 3.19 -27.51 -5.76
CA GLU A 18 4.32 -28.34 -5.37
C GLU A 18 5.47 -27.48 -4.82
N ASP A 19 5.87 -26.43 -5.53
CA ASP A 19 6.92 -25.50 -5.11
C ASP A 19 6.59 -24.87 -3.76
N TYR A 20 5.38 -24.31 -3.60
CA TYR A 20 4.93 -23.73 -2.34
C TYR A 20 4.99 -24.74 -1.20
N SER A 21 4.59 -26.00 -1.44
CA SER A 21 4.61 -27.06 -0.43
C SER A 21 6.02 -27.36 0.10
N GLN A 22 7.05 -27.21 -0.74
CA GLN A 22 8.45 -27.48 -0.39
C GLN A 22 9.14 -26.31 0.32
N ILE A 23 8.56 -25.11 0.32
CA ILE A 23 9.15 -23.95 1.02
C ILE A 23 9.19 -24.23 2.53
N ASN A 24 10.34 -23.96 3.15
CA ASN A 24 10.51 -24.00 4.60
C ASN A 24 9.63 -22.93 5.27
N LYS A 25 8.73 -23.38 6.17
CA LYS A 25 7.82 -22.53 6.95
C LYS A 25 8.10 -22.63 8.45
N THR A 26 9.35 -22.93 8.82
CA THR A 26 9.74 -23.12 10.23
C THR A 26 10.66 -22.00 10.69
N ASP A 27 10.22 -21.29 11.72
CA ASP A 27 10.99 -20.37 12.56
C ASP A 27 10.14 -20.10 13.82
N LEU A 28 10.56 -20.62 14.98
CA LEU A 28 9.74 -20.57 16.20
C LEU A 28 9.58 -19.15 16.76
N ASP A 29 10.61 -18.32 16.63
CA ASP A 29 10.61 -16.97 17.18
C ASP A 29 9.78 -16.03 16.30
N LEU A 30 9.95 -16.10 14.98
CA LEU A 30 9.11 -15.38 14.04
C LEU A 30 7.66 -15.84 14.09
N ALA A 31 7.40 -17.16 14.15
CA ALA A 31 6.04 -17.69 14.27
C ALA A 31 5.30 -17.10 15.48
N LYS A 32 5.97 -17.03 16.64
CA LYS A 32 5.40 -16.44 17.86
C LYS A 32 5.07 -14.95 17.68
N ARG A 33 5.94 -14.19 17.02
CA ARG A 33 5.73 -12.74 16.74
C ARG A 33 4.58 -12.54 15.76
N ILE A 34 4.54 -13.32 14.67
CA ILE A 34 3.49 -13.29 13.66
C ILE A 34 2.14 -13.62 14.29
N ARG A 35 2.04 -14.73 15.02
CA ARG A 35 0.79 -15.17 15.66
C ARG A 35 0.25 -14.14 16.65
N GLY A 36 1.14 -13.52 17.43
CA GLY A 36 0.78 -12.44 18.35
C GLY A 36 0.14 -11.25 17.63
N GLU A 37 0.67 -10.88 16.46
CA GLU A 37 0.14 -9.79 15.65
C GLU A 37 -1.15 -10.18 14.91
N VAL A 38 -1.23 -11.39 14.34
CA VAL A 38 -2.45 -11.91 13.69
C VAL A 38 -3.63 -11.88 14.66
N HIS A 39 -3.45 -12.33 15.91
CA HIS A 39 -4.50 -12.22 16.93
C HIS A 39 -4.87 -10.78 17.30
N ARG A 40 -3.91 -9.84 17.28
CA ARG A 40 -4.23 -8.41 17.49
C ARG A 40 -5.03 -7.84 16.31
N PHE A 41 -4.67 -8.24 15.10
CA PHE A 41 -5.32 -7.81 13.87
C PHE A 41 -6.74 -8.37 13.75
N GLN A 42 -6.94 -9.68 13.89
CA GLN A 42 -8.25 -10.34 13.82
C GLN A 42 -9.21 -9.87 14.92
N ARG A 43 -8.73 -9.52 16.12
CA ARG A 43 -9.61 -8.95 17.16
C ARG A 43 -10.25 -7.63 16.76
N LYS A 44 -9.62 -6.86 15.87
CA LYS A 44 -10.16 -5.60 15.34
C LYS A 44 -11.12 -5.83 14.15
N LEU A 45 -11.12 -7.03 13.56
CA LEU A 45 -11.81 -7.34 12.30
C LEU A 45 -12.59 -8.66 12.43
N PRO A 46 -13.89 -8.61 12.81
CA PRO A 46 -14.72 -9.80 12.97
C PRO A 46 -14.71 -10.73 11.75
N ASP A 47 -14.69 -10.15 10.54
CA ASP A 47 -14.69 -10.87 9.26
C ASP A 47 -13.40 -11.65 8.99
N LEU A 48 -12.37 -11.53 9.83
CA LEU A 48 -11.15 -12.34 9.72
C LEU A 48 -11.02 -13.37 10.85
N GLN A 49 -11.94 -13.39 11.82
CA GLN A 49 -11.85 -14.30 12.97
C GLN A 49 -12.09 -15.77 12.62
N GLN A 50 -12.81 -16.03 11.52
CA GLN A 50 -13.04 -17.37 10.98
C GLN A 50 -11.84 -17.93 10.19
N ILE A 51 -10.89 -17.07 9.81
CA ILE A 51 -9.70 -17.49 9.07
C ILE A 51 -8.68 -18.08 10.05
N ASP A 52 -8.14 -19.25 9.71
CA ASP A 52 -7.10 -19.92 10.50
C ASP A 52 -5.88 -18.98 10.65
N PRO A 53 -5.51 -18.58 11.89
CA PRO A 53 -4.35 -17.72 12.13
C PRO A 53 -3.05 -18.34 11.59
N ASN A 54 -2.98 -19.67 11.49
CA ASN A 54 -1.80 -20.35 10.97
C ASN A 54 -1.64 -20.17 9.45
N THR A 55 -2.68 -19.78 8.71
CA THR A 55 -2.56 -19.44 7.28
C THR A 55 -1.65 -18.21 7.09
N PHE A 56 -1.84 -17.18 7.92
CA PHE A 56 -0.95 -16.00 7.94
C PHE A 56 0.49 -16.41 8.29
N GLU A 57 0.64 -17.23 9.34
CA GLU A 57 1.94 -17.74 9.78
C GLU A 57 2.67 -18.48 8.65
N ARG A 58 2.01 -19.43 7.99
CA ARG A 58 2.59 -20.23 6.90
C ARG A 58 3.00 -19.38 5.69
N ILE A 59 2.17 -18.42 5.27
CA ILE A 59 2.47 -17.53 4.14
C ILE A 59 3.64 -16.61 4.48
N LEU A 60 3.60 -15.94 5.63
CA LEU A 60 4.64 -14.98 6.01
C LEU A 60 5.98 -15.67 6.29
N LEU A 61 5.99 -16.85 6.94
CA LEU A 61 7.21 -17.63 7.13
C LEU A 61 7.75 -18.16 5.81
N ALA A 62 6.89 -18.61 4.89
CA ALA A 62 7.33 -19.00 3.56
C ALA A 62 8.06 -17.84 2.88
N TYR A 63 7.49 -16.64 2.90
CA TYR A 63 8.06 -15.46 2.25
C TYR A 63 9.39 -15.04 2.89
N LEU A 64 9.43 -14.91 4.22
CA LEU A 64 10.63 -14.46 4.94
C LEU A 64 11.80 -15.46 4.81
N ASN A 65 11.50 -16.76 4.74
CA ASN A 65 12.53 -17.79 4.57
C ASN A 65 13.09 -17.86 3.13
N THR A 66 12.30 -17.43 2.13
CA THR A 66 12.75 -17.33 0.74
C THR A 66 13.41 -15.99 0.42
N HIS A 67 13.08 -14.92 1.16
CA HIS A 67 13.61 -13.56 0.99
C HIS A 67 14.41 -13.12 2.22
N ARG A 68 15.58 -13.74 2.43
CA ARG A 68 16.38 -13.62 3.67
C ARG A 68 16.87 -12.21 4.01
N ASP A 69 16.94 -11.32 3.02
CA ASP A 69 17.32 -9.92 3.22
C ASP A 69 16.14 -9.05 3.71
N THR A 70 14.92 -9.61 3.74
CA THR A 70 13.73 -8.92 4.26
C THR A 70 13.57 -9.13 5.75
N GLU A 71 13.51 -8.04 6.51
CA GLU A 71 13.17 -8.08 7.92
C GLU A 71 11.66 -8.16 8.14
N TYR A 72 11.23 -8.92 9.16
CA TYR A 72 9.82 -9.00 9.53
C TYR A 72 9.30 -7.67 10.09
N SER A 73 8.27 -7.13 9.45
CA SER A 73 7.44 -6.04 9.96
C SER A 73 6.04 -6.54 10.32
N SER A 74 5.47 -6.06 11.43
CA SER A 74 4.09 -6.37 11.82
C SER A 74 3.06 -5.93 10.76
N ALA A 75 3.39 -4.92 9.96
CA ALA A 75 2.54 -4.46 8.86
C ALA A 75 2.35 -5.52 7.76
N MET A 76 3.25 -6.50 7.64
CA MET A 76 3.12 -7.60 6.67
C MET A 76 1.87 -8.44 6.93
N VAL A 77 1.40 -8.53 8.18
CA VAL A 77 0.11 -9.18 8.50
C VAL A 77 -1.03 -8.45 7.82
N ALA A 78 -1.05 -7.13 7.89
CA ALA A 78 -2.10 -6.31 7.27
C ALA A 78 -2.00 -6.31 5.74
N GLN A 79 -0.79 -6.33 5.18
CA GLN A 79 -0.57 -6.44 3.73
C GLN A 79 -0.96 -7.83 3.17
N CYS A 80 -0.78 -8.89 3.96
CA CYS A 80 -1.13 -10.25 3.55
C CYS A 80 -2.64 -10.53 3.67
N ALA A 81 -3.33 -9.84 4.59
CA ALA A 81 -4.74 -10.09 4.90
C ALA A 81 -5.70 -10.00 3.69
N PRO A 82 -5.61 -9.01 2.78
CA PRO A 82 -6.47 -8.96 1.58
C PRO A 82 -6.41 -10.23 0.74
N PHE A 83 -5.22 -10.80 0.55
CA PHE A 83 -5.05 -12.00 -0.26
C PHE A 83 -5.65 -13.23 0.42
N ILE A 84 -5.41 -13.40 1.72
CA ILE A 84 -5.97 -14.52 2.50
C ILE A 84 -7.50 -14.41 2.58
N PHE A 85 -8.03 -13.20 2.68
CA PHE A 85 -9.47 -12.97 2.76
C PHE A 85 -10.18 -13.24 1.42
N CYS A 86 -9.58 -12.82 0.31
CA CYS A 86 -10.23 -12.90 -1.01
C CYS A 86 -9.97 -14.21 -1.76
N LEU A 87 -8.92 -14.96 -1.42
CA LEU A 87 -8.50 -16.16 -2.17
C LEU A 87 -8.75 -17.43 -1.36
N GLU A 88 -9.34 -18.44 -2.01
CA GLU A 88 -9.61 -19.74 -1.38
C GLU A 88 -8.34 -20.57 -1.14
N SER A 89 -7.32 -20.35 -1.96
CA SER A 89 -6.07 -21.14 -2.00
C SER A 89 -4.95 -20.39 -1.28
N GLU A 90 -4.40 -21.02 -0.24
CA GLU A 90 -3.23 -20.50 0.50
C GLU A 90 -2.02 -20.30 -0.42
N CYS A 91 -1.83 -21.20 -1.39
CA CYS A 91 -0.76 -21.11 -2.39
C CYS A 91 -0.94 -19.86 -3.28
N ASP A 92 -2.16 -19.58 -3.72
CA ASP A 92 -2.41 -18.39 -4.54
C ASP A 92 -2.25 -17.10 -3.72
N ALA A 93 -2.71 -17.10 -2.47
CA ALA A 93 -2.48 -15.99 -1.55
C ALA A 93 -0.99 -15.71 -1.31
N TYR A 94 -0.17 -16.76 -1.16
CA TYR A 94 1.28 -16.63 -1.05
C TYR A 94 1.89 -15.93 -2.27
N TYR A 95 1.62 -16.43 -3.48
CA TYR A 95 2.25 -15.89 -4.68
C TYR A 95 1.75 -14.49 -5.05
N CYS A 96 0.48 -14.18 -4.75
CA CYS A 96 -0.04 -12.82 -4.90
C CYS A 96 0.65 -11.85 -3.93
N PHE A 97 0.81 -12.25 -2.66
CA PHE A 97 1.56 -11.49 -1.67
C PHE A 97 3.03 -11.31 -2.08
N GLU A 98 3.71 -12.39 -2.46
CA GLU A 98 5.09 -12.38 -2.93
C GLU A 98 5.28 -11.44 -4.11
N ARG A 99 4.40 -11.51 -5.14
CA ARG A 99 4.51 -10.63 -6.30
C ARG A 99 4.29 -9.16 -5.93
N MET A 100 3.37 -8.86 -5.03
CA MET A 100 3.18 -7.49 -4.54
C MET A 100 4.42 -6.96 -3.82
N MET A 101 5.04 -7.78 -2.97
CA MET A 101 6.27 -7.39 -2.27
C MET A 101 7.42 -7.16 -3.26
N GLN A 102 7.58 -8.01 -4.27
CA GLN A 102 8.57 -7.79 -5.34
C GLN A 102 8.34 -6.47 -6.08
N VAL A 103 7.10 -6.12 -6.40
CA VAL A 103 6.78 -4.82 -7.04
C VAL A 103 7.14 -3.64 -6.13
N LEU A 104 6.99 -3.78 -4.81
CA LEU A 104 7.40 -2.76 -3.85
C LEU A 104 8.93 -2.64 -3.73
N ASP A 105 9.64 -3.76 -3.81
CA ASP A 105 11.11 -3.81 -3.77
C ASP A 105 11.75 -3.31 -5.07
N GLU A 106 11.11 -3.55 -6.22
CA GLU A 106 11.49 -3.04 -7.54
C GLU A 106 11.22 -1.53 -7.69
N ALA A 107 10.41 -0.93 -6.80
CA ALA A 107 10.06 0.47 -6.86
C ALA A 107 11.23 1.40 -6.50
N TYR A 108 11.10 2.68 -6.84
CA TYR A 108 12.04 3.70 -6.37
C TYR A 108 12.20 3.64 -4.84
N PRO A 109 13.42 3.88 -4.30
CA PRO A 109 13.66 3.83 -2.87
C PRO A 109 12.62 4.64 -2.08
N ILE A 110 12.19 4.10 -0.93
CA ILE A 110 11.11 4.71 -0.13
C ILE A 110 11.37 6.18 0.19
N LYS A 111 12.62 6.56 0.47
CA LYS A 111 13.01 7.96 0.73
C LYS A 111 12.73 8.88 -0.48
N THR A 112 12.99 8.41 -1.69
CA THR A 112 12.69 9.15 -2.93
C THR A 112 11.19 9.28 -3.13
N ARG A 113 10.43 8.21 -2.87
CA ARG A 113 8.97 8.23 -2.96
C ARG A 113 8.34 9.19 -1.94
N VAL A 114 8.84 9.18 -0.71
CA VAL A 114 8.43 10.12 0.36
C VAL A 114 8.75 11.54 -0.05
N ALA A 115 9.97 11.83 -0.51
CA ALA A 115 10.36 13.17 -0.96
C ALA A 115 9.46 13.69 -2.09
N HIS A 116 9.18 12.85 -3.10
CA HIS A 116 8.26 13.19 -4.18
C HIS A 116 6.85 13.49 -3.66
N PHE A 117 6.31 12.63 -2.79
CA PHE A 117 5.01 12.85 -2.16
C PHE A 117 4.97 14.16 -1.36
N MET A 118 6.03 14.50 -0.63
CA MET A 118 6.10 15.76 0.14
C MET A 118 6.09 17.00 -0.75
N THR A 119 6.72 16.95 -1.92
CA THR A 119 6.64 18.03 -2.92
C THR A 119 5.21 18.19 -3.42
N LEU A 120 4.56 17.08 -3.76
CA LEU A 120 3.15 17.11 -4.19
C LEU A 120 2.23 17.62 -3.07
N PHE A 121 2.44 17.20 -1.82
CA PHE A 121 1.61 17.60 -0.69
C PHE A 121 1.63 19.12 -0.48
N ARG A 122 2.83 19.73 -0.48
CA ARG A 122 2.98 21.19 -0.38
C ARG A 122 2.34 21.95 -1.54
N SER A 123 2.35 21.38 -2.74
CA SER A 123 1.76 22.02 -3.92
C SER A 123 0.24 21.89 -3.98
N VAL A 124 -0.28 20.71 -3.65
CA VAL A 124 -1.69 20.34 -3.86
C VAL A 124 -2.58 20.74 -2.68
N ILE A 125 -2.04 20.79 -1.47
CA ILE A 125 -2.77 21.14 -0.23
C ILE A 125 -1.88 22.04 0.67
N PRO A 126 -1.46 23.22 0.18
CA PRO A 126 -0.50 24.07 0.88
C PRO A 126 -0.94 24.44 2.29
N ASP A 127 -2.23 24.76 2.50
CA ASP A 127 -2.74 25.17 3.82
C ASP A 127 -2.56 24.06 4.87
N LEU A 128 -2.92 22.81 4.53
CA LEU A 128 -2.79 21.69 5.46
C LEU A 128 -1.32 21.33 5.70
N SER A 129 -0.48 21.45 4.66
CA SER A 129 0.95 21.25 4.81
C SER A 129 1.57 22.30 5.73
N SER A 130 1.19 23.58 5.61
CA SER A 130 1.64 24.65 6.51
C SER A 130 1.17 24.38 7.93
N TYR A 131 -0.10 23.99 8.08
CA TYR A 131 -0.67 23.67 9.40
C TYR A 131 0.09 22.52 10.09
N PHE A 132 0.44 21.46 9.35
CA PHE A 132 1.26 20.38 9.90
C PHE A 132 2.68 20.83 10.28
N GLU A 133 3.25 21.80 9.55
CA GLU A 133 4.55 22.38 9.91
C GLU A 133 4.44 23.24 11.19
N ASP A 134 3.37 24.03 11.32
CA ASP A 134 3.10 24.86 12.51
C ASP A 134 2.84 24.01 13.76
N GLU A 135 2.13 22.89 13.62
CA GLU A 135 1.88 21.91 14.69
C GLU A 135 3.06 20.93 14.91
N GLU A 136 4.20 21.14 14.26
CA GLU A 136 5.40 20.29 14.38
C GLU A 136 5.13 18.78 14.16
N VAL A 137 4.23 18.46 13.21
CA VAL A 137 3.92 17.08 12.83
C VAL A 137 5.07 16.50 12.01
N ASP A 138 5.64 15.37 12.46
CA ASP A 138 6.65 14.65 11.67
C ASP A 138 6.02 14.00 10.43
N LEU A 139 6.10 14.72 9.31
CA LEU A 139 5.56 14.28 8.02
C LEU A 139 6.18 12.96 7.55
N ASN A 140 7.45 12.71 7.84
CA ASN A 140 8.15 11.53 7.34
C ASN A 140 7.66 10.25 8.02
N GLU A 141 7.29 10.32 9.30
CA GLU A 141 6.89 9.15 10.07
C GLU A 141 5.67 8.44 9.44
N TRP A 142 4.56 9.17 9.27
CA TRP A 142 3.33 8.58 8.76
C TRP A 142 3.40 8.35 7.25
N ALA A 143 4.00 9.27 6.48
CA ALA A 143 4.06 9.15 5.02
C ALA A 143 4.92 7.96 4.58
N THR A 144 6.01 7.66 5.29
CA THR A 144 6.81 6.46 5.04
C THR A 144 5.94 5.21 5.20
N SER A 145 5.13 5.14 6.26
CA SER A 145 4.23 4.01 6.51
C SER A 145 3.18 3.87 5.41
N TRP A 146 2.50 4.96 5.05
CA TRP A 146 1.46 4.97 4.01
C TRP A 146 2.01 4.48 2.68
N LEU A 147 3.17 4.98 2.26
CA LEU A 147 3.78 4.65 0.97
C LEU A 147 4.43 3.26 0.95
N HIS A 148 5.05 2.84 2.04
CA HIS A 148 5.75 1.56 2.10
C HIS A 148 4.77 0.38 2.22
N TYR A 149 3.71 0.54 3.03
CA TYR A 149 2.73 -0.51 3.28
C TYR A 149 1.44 -0.35 2.47
N LEU A 150 1.39 0.59 1.52
CA LEU A 150 0.23 0.88 0.68
C LEU A 150 -1.06 1.07 1.49
N LEU A 151 -0.95 1.82 2.59
CA LEU A 151 -2.02 2.13 3.56
C LEU A 151 -2.60 0.92 4.30
N ALA A 152 -2.03 -0.29 4.15
CA ALA A 152 -2.60 -1.50 4.71
C ALA A 152 -2.68 -1.47 6.25
N LYS A 153 -1.80 -0.70 6.90
CA LYS A 153 -1.75 -0.61 8.36
C LYS A 153 -2.71 0.44 8.92
N GLU A 154 -2.99 1.49 8.15
CA GLU A 154 -3.71 2.68 8.63
C GLU A 154 -5.19 2.68 8.23
N MET A 155 -5.54 2.12 7.07
CA MET A 155 -6.92 2.12 6.58
C MET A 155 -7.80 1.06 7.23
N GLN A 156 -9.12 1.31 7.21
CA GLN A 156 -10.10 0.27 7.52
C GLN A 156 -10.05 -0.85 6.47
N PHE A 157 -10.27 -2.09 6.89
CA PHE A 157 -10.03 -3.27 6.06
C PHE A 157 -10.84 -3.28 4.76
N HIS A 158 -12.13 -2.96 4.81
CA HIS A 158 -12.98 -2.92 3.61
C HIS A 158 -12.62 -1.77 2.66
N ASP A 159 -12.17 -0.64 3.21
CA ASP A 159 -11.66 0.47 2.40
C ASP A 159 -10.36 0.07 1.69
N LEU A 160 -9.50 -0.70 2.37
CA LEU A 160 -8.27 -1.27 1.82
C LEU A 160 -8.56 -2.25 0.67
N LEU A 161 -9.51 -3.16 0.84
CA LEU A 161 -9.94 -4.06 -0.24
C LEU A 161 -10.39 -3.25 -1.47
N ARG A 162 -11.25 -2.24 -1.26
CA ARG A 162 -11.75 -1.41 -2.35
C ARG A 162 -10.64 -0.61 -3.04
N LEU A 163 -9.65 -0.14 -2.29
CA LEU A 163 -8.49 0.53 -2.84
C LEU A 163 -7.64 -0.43 -3.68
N TRP A 164 -7.35 -1.61 -3.15
CA TRP A 164 -6.50 -2.60 -3.81
C TRP A 164 -7.13 -3.20 -5.07
N ASP A 165 -8.46 -3.33 -5.12
CA ASP A 165 -9.18 -3.62 -6.38
C ASP A 165 -8.81 -2.61 -7.49
N THR A 166 -8.66 -1.34 -7.12
CA THR A 166 -8.28 -0.29 -8.07
C THR A 166 -6.80 -0.41 -8.44
N TYR A 167 -5.91 -0.66 -7.48
CA TYR A 167 -4.49 -0.82 -7.75
C TYR A 167 -4.19 -2.00 -8.67
N PHE A 168 -4.83 -3.14 -8.44
CA PHE A 168 -4.60 -4.33 -9.28
C PHE A 168 -5.24 -4.24 -10.66
N ALA A 169 -6.17 -3.29 -10.88
CA ALA A 169 -6.69 -2.97 -12.20
C ALA A 169 -5.85 -1.93 -12.97
N LEU A 170 -4.90 -1.27 -12.31
CA LEU A 170 -4.03 -0.26 -12.93
C LEU A 170 -2.71 -0.86 -13.41
N PRO A 171 -2.15 -0.36 -14.52
CA PRO A 171 -0.83 -0.79 -14.98
C PRO A 171 0.29 -0.35 -14.02
N ASN A 172 0.21 0.88 -13.49
CA ASN A 172 1.22 1.48 -12.61
C ASN A 172 0.58 1.95 -11.29
N PRO A 173 0.20 1.05 -10.37
CA PRO A 173 -0.45 1.43 -9.11
C PRO A 173 0.44 2.31 -8.21
N LEU A 174 1.76 2.08 -8.22
CA LEU A 174 2.69 2.84 -7.37
C LEU A 174 2.88 4.28 -7.82
N GLU A 175 2.71 4.58 -9.10
CA GLU A 175 2.70 5.96 -9.62
C GLU A 175 1.40 6.68 -9.27
N PHE A 176 0.29 5.93 -9.16
CA PHE A 176 -1.00 6.48 -8.76
C PHE A 176 -1.11 6.71 -7.24
N HIS A 177 -0.41 5.90 -6.45
CA HIS A 177 -0.53 5.86 -5.00
C HIS A 177 -0.33 7.21 -4.28
N PRO A 178 0.65 8.08 -4.62
CA PRO A 178 0.80 9.38 -3.98
C PRO A 178 -0.45 10.26 -4.09
N TYR A 179 -1.17 10.18 -5.22
CA TYR A 179 -2.40 10.95 -5.43
C TYR A 179 -3.57 10.43 -4.60
N VAL A 180 -3.60 9.12 -4.31
CA VAL A 180 -4.53 8.55 -3.33
C VAL A 180 -4.22 9.10 -1.93
N CYS A 181 -2.95 9.12 -1.52
CA CYS A 181 -2.56 9.69 -0.23
C CYS A 181 -2.98 11.17 -0.10
N LEU A 182 -2.79 11.98 -1.15
CA LEU A 182 -3.25 13.37 -1.19
C LEU A 182 -4.77 13.48 -1.12
N SER A 183 -5.48 12.63 -1.86
CA SER A 183 -6.94 12.61 -1.81
C SER A 183 -7.46 12.25 -0.42
N ILE A 184 -6.85 11.29 0.28
CA ILE A 184 -7.19 10.97 1.67
C ILE A 184 -7.02 12.22 2.54
N LEU A 185 -5.87 12.91 2.46
CA LEU A 185 -5.63 14.14 3.22
C LEU A 185 -6.65 15.24 2.91
N ARG A 186 -7.03 15.46 1.64
CA ARG A 186 -8.10 16.40 1.29
C ARG A 186 -9.44 16.01 1.91
N ASN A 187 -9.77 14.72 1.91
CA ASN A 187 -11.04 14.22 2.46
C ASN A 187 -11.09 14.26 3.99
N THR A 188 -9.94 14.25 4.66
CA THR A 188 -9.85 14.36 6.12
C THR A 188 -9.41 15.74 6.59
N LYS A 189 -9.17 16.71 5.69
CA LYS A 189 -8.63 18.04 5.99
C LYS A 189 -9.41 18.72 7.11
N GLU A 190 -10.73 18.83 6.97
CA GLU A 190 -11.59 19.47 7.98
C GLU A 190 -11.56 18.78 9.36
N ASN A 191 -11.21 17.50 9.43
CA ASN A 191 -11.08 16.77 10.69
C ASN A 191 -9.66 16.83 11.27
N LEU A 192 -8.69 17.33 10.50
CA LEU A 192 -7.29 17.46 10.87
C LEU A 192 -6.92 18.90 11.24
N GLU A 193 -7.60 19.86 10.64
CA GLU A 193 -7.54 21.25 11.05
C GLU A 193 -8.09 21.39 12.48
N ASP A 194 -7.51 22.32 13.25
CA ASP A 194 -7.79 22.58 14.67
C ASP A 194 -7.43 21.46 15.66
N LEU A 195 -6.74 20.39 15.20
CA LEU A 195 -6.20 19.35 16.07
C LEU A 195 -4.75 19.65 16.48
N GLU A 196 -4.38 19.29 17.71
CA GLU A 196 -2.98 19.35 18.14
C GLU A 196 -2.17 18.19 17.52
N GLN A 197 -0.84 18.36 17.44
CA GLN A 197 0.11 17.37 16.90
C GLN A 197 -0.22 15.89 17.20
N SER A 198 -0.51 15.58 18.47
CA SER A 198 -0.73 14.20 18.92
C SER A 198 -2.05 13.59 18.40
N GLU A 199 -3.06 14.43 18.19
CA GLU A 199 -4.37 14.05 17.67
C GLU A 199 -4.28 13.85 16.14
N ILE A 200 -3.61 14.77 15.43
CA ILE A 200 -3.27 14.62 14.01
C ILE A 200 -2.57 13.27 13.79
N ARG A 201 -1.51 13.00 14.55
CA ARG A 201 -0.76 11.75 14.46
C ARG A 201 -1.65 10.53 14.71
N THR A 202 -2.58 10.61 15.68
CA THR A 202 -3.51 9.52 15.97
C THR A 202 -4.43 9.23 14.79
N VAL A 203 -4.95 10.26 14.12
CA VAL A 203 -5.79 10.11 12.93
C VAL A 203 -4.98 9.53 11.76
N LEU A 204 -3.77 10.03 11.51
CA LEU A 204 -2.92 9.58 10.39
C LEU A 204 -2.45 8.13 10.55
N LEU A 205 -2.24 7.67 11.78
CA LEU A 205 -1.88 6.27 12.07
C LEU A 205 -3.09 5.32 12.10
N ARG A 206 -4.31 5.86 12.11
CA ARG A 206 -5.56 5.08 12.08
C ARG A 206 -6.66 5.88 11.42
N LEU A 207 -6.76 5.74 10.10
CA LEU A 207 -7.71 6.47 9.29
C LEU A 207 -9.16 6.07 9.63
N PRO A 208 -10.10 7.04 9.59
CA PRO A 208 -11.52 6.75 9.73
C PRO A 208 -12.04 5.98 8.52
N CYS A 209 -13.30 5.53 8.56
CA CYS A 209 -13.93 5.00 7.35
C CYS A 209 -13.99 6.08 6.27
N LEU A 210 -13.60 5.75 5.05
CA LEU A 210 -13.48 6.69 3.94
C LEU A 210 -14.56 6.43 2.89
N ASN A 211 -15.01 7.50 2.21
CA ASN A 211 -15.78 7.32 0.98
C ASN A 211 -14.83 6.99 -0.17
N MET A 212 -14.55 5.70 -0.35
CA MET A 212 -13.55 5.24 -1.33
C MET A 212 -13.86 5.67 -2.77
N ARG A 213 -15.13 5.81 -3.15
CA ARG A 213 -15.48 6.33 -4.48
C ARG A 213 -15.01 7.78 -4.65
N ARG A 214 -15.23 8.61 -3.64
CA ARG A 214 -14.78 10.01 -3.64
C ARG A 214 -13.25 10.06 -3.66
N VAL A 215 -12.60 9.30 -2.78
CA VAL A 215 -11.12 9.23 -2.70
C VAL A 215 -10.51 8.85 -4.05
N ILE A 216 -10.98 7.78 -4.70
CA ILE A 216 -10.43 7.32 -5.97
C ILE A 216 -10.68 8.35 -7.09
N THR A 217 -11.87 8.95 -7.14
CA THR A 217 -12.22 9.93 -8.18
C THR A 217 -11.40 11.20 -8.05
N GLU A 218 -11.21 11.68 -6.82
CA GLU A 218 -10.41 12.85 -6.53
C GLU A 218 -8.93 12.58 -6.76
N ALA A 219 -8.40 11.40 -6.41
CA ALA A 219 -7.03 11.02 -6.74
C ALA A 219 -6.75 11.04 -8.27
N VAL A 220 -7.70 10.61 -9.09
CA VAL A 220 -7.59 10.72 -10.57
C VAL A 220 -7.55 12.19 -11.00
N THR A 221 -8.35 13.04 -10.37
CA THR A 221 -8.40 14.48 -10.66
C THR A 221 -7.08 15.17 -10.29
N ILE A 222 -6.58 14.93 -9.07
CA ILE A 222 -5.29 15.49 -8.61
C ILE A 222 -4.16 15.06 -9.54
N ARG A 223 -4.14 13.80 -9.99
CA ARG A 223 -3.12 13.32 -10.94
C ARG A 223 -3.18 14.07 -12.27
N HIS A 224 -4.38 14.30 -12.79
CA HIS A 224 -4.56 15.03 -14.04
C HIS A 224 -4.06 16.47 -13.91
N GLU A 225 -4.46 17.17 -12.85
CA GLU A 225 -4.02 18.54 -12.55
C GLU A 225 -2.49 18.60 -12.43
N ALA A 226 -1.88 17.67 -11.70
CA ALA A 226 -0.42 17.63 -11.53
C ALA A 226 0.33 17.42 -12.86
N TRP A 227 -0.19 16.56 -13.75
CA TRP A 227 0.40 16.38 -15.08
C TRP A 227 0.26 17.63 -15.96
N GLU A 228 -0.88 18.32 -15.92
CA GLU A 228 -1.07 19.55 -16.70
C GLU A 228 -0.10 20.66 -16.26
N HIS A 229 0.12 20.82 -14.96
CA HIS A 229 1.09 21.78 -14.43
C HIS A 229 2.52 21.44 -14.88
N GLN A 230 2.90 20.16 -14.79
CA GLN A 230 4.24 19.72 -15.22
C GLN A 230 4.47 19.95 -16.73
N MET A 231 3.46 19.70 -17.56
CA MET A 231 3.55 19.98 -19.01
C MET A 231 3.59 21.47 -19.33
N ALA A 232 2.90 22.31 -18.54
CA ALA A 232 2.95 23.76 -18.71
C ALA A 232 4.35 24.31 -18.39
N ASP A 233 4.97 23.83 -17.32
CA ASP A 233 6.31 24.23 -16.91
C ASP A 233 7.38 23.79 -17.93
N ASP A 234 7.32 22.55 -18.42
CA ASP A 234 8.22 22.04 -19.46
C ASP A 234 8.13 22.86 -20.77
N ASN A 235 6.91 23.29 -21.13
CA ASN A 235 6.70 24.13 -22.32
C ASN A 235 7.25 25.56 -22.13
N LEU A 236 7.17 26.11 -20.92
CA LEU A 236 7.76 27.41 -20.58
C LEU A 236 9.29 27.36 -20.65
N ASP A 237 9.91 26.28 -20.16
CA ASP A 237 11.36 26.07 -20.24
C ASP A 237 11.86 25.93 -21.69
N LEU A 238 11.14 25.20 -22.55
CA LEU A 238 11.48 25.10 -23.97
C LEU A 238 11.32 26.45 -24.70
N SER A 239 10.30 27.23 -24.35
CA SER A 239 10.06 28.56 -24.95
C SER A 239 11.14 29.58 -24.54
N SER A 240 11.59 29.55 -23.29
CA SER A 240 12.65 30.43 -22.78
C SER A 240 13.99 30.11 -23.43
N HIS A 241 14.30 28.85 -23.70
CA HIS A 241 15.55 28.45 -24.38
C HIS A 241 15.52 28.75 -25.89
N SER A 242 14.34 28.74 -26.52
CA SER A 242 14.19 29.13 -27.94
C SER A 242 14.28 30.64 -28.20
N SER A 243 14.15 31.47 -27.16
CA SER A 243 14.17 32.93 -27.25
C SER A 243 15.59 33.53 -27.20
N PHE A 244 16.62 32.70 -27.04
CA PHE A 244 18.05 33.09 -26.98
C PHE A 244 18.86 32.65 -28.21
N LEU A 245 18.20 32.21 -29.30
CA LEU A 245 18.81 31.94 -30.62
C LEU A 245 18.25 32.89 -31.67
#